data_AF-A0A653T0D4-F1
#
_entry.id   AF-A0A653T0D4-F1
#
_cell.length_a   1.000
_cell.length_b   1.000
_cell.length_c   1.000
_cell.angle_alpha   90.00
_cell.angle_beta   90.00
_cell.angle_gamma   90.00
#
_symmetry.space_group_name_H-M   'P 1'
#
loop_
_entity.id
_entity.type
_entity.pdbx_description
1 polymer ?
#
loop_
_entity_poly.entity_id
_entity_poly.type
_entity_poly.pdbx_seq_one_letter_code
_entity_poly.pdbx_strand_id
1 'polypeptide(L)' 'MKRLLVICIITLISGNTATLIALTTNLSPDLSRGILAVSVSVTLLSIGGIVWVGYYTKKR' A
#
# COMPACT_ATOMS: atom_id res chain seq x y z
N MET A 1 9.92 15.92 0.05
CA MET A 1 9.44 14.93 -0.95
C MET A 1 10.09 13.56 -0.82
N LYS A 2 11.44 13.44 -0.72
CA LYS A 2 12.13 12.13 -0.60
C LYS A 2 11.62 11.23 0.53
N ARG A 3 11.34 11.76 1.73
CA ARG A 3 10.87 10.96 2.88
C ARG A 3 9.47 10.34 2.68
N LEU A 4 8.53 11.06 2.05
CA LEU A 4 7.18 10.54 1.75
C LEU A 4 7.21 9.41 0.73
N LEU A 5 8.03 9.55 -0.33
CA LEU A 5 8.24 8.48 -1.30
C LEU A 5 8.84 7.23 -0.66
N VAL A 6 9.83 7.39 0.23
CA VAL A 6 10.44 6.27 0.95
C VAL A 6 9.42 5.55 1.82
N ILE A 7 8.60 6.29 2.58
CA ILE A 7 7.53 5.69 3.40
C ILE A 7 6.55 4.92 2.51
N CYS A 8 6.14 5.52 1.40
CA CYS A 8 5.20 4.93 0.44
C CYS A 8 5.74 3.63 -0.19
N ILE A 9 7.02 3.60 -0.55
CA ILE A 9 7.70 2.41 -1.08
C ILE A 9 7.77 1.31 -0.01
N ILE A 10 8.10 1.66 1.24
CA ILE A 10 8.16 0.69 2.34
C ILE A 10 6.77 0.07 2.62
N THR A 11 5.70 0.87 2.63
CA THR A 11 4.33 0.34 2.79
C THR A 11 3.89 -0.52 1.60
N LEU A 12 4.28 -0.16 0.37
CA LEU A 12 4.00 -0.97 -0.82
C LEU A 12 4.72 -2.32 -0.78
N ILE A 13 6.00 -2.32 -0.38
CA ILE A 13 6.78 -3.55 -0.26
C ILE A 13 6.21 -4.43 0.87
N SER A 14 5.90 -3.87 2.04
CA SER A 14 5.35 -4.68 3.14
C SER A 14 3.97 -5.26 2.82
N GLY A 15 3.10 -4.47 2.18
CA GLY A 15 1.78 -4.91 1.72
C GLY A 15 1.86 -6.03 0.69
N ASN A 16 2.77 -5.92 -0.29
CA ASN A 16 3.00 -6.96 -1.29
C ASN A 16 3.65 -8.22 -0.69
N THR A 17 4.52 -8.07 0.31
CA THR A 17 5.12 -9.24 0.98
C THR A 17 4.05 -10.00 1.76
N ALA A 18 3.13 -9.28 2.42
CA ALA A 18 2.02 -9.89 3.14
C ALA A 18 1.03 -10.62 2.20
N THR A 19 0.72 -10.06 1.03
CA THR A 19 -0.13 -10.74 0.04
C THR A 19 0.58 -11.95 -0.58
N LEU A 20 1.88 -11.87 -0.83
CA LEU A 20 2.67 -13.01 -1.31
C LEU A 20 2.64 -14.15 -0.28
N ILE A 21 2.81 -13.84 1.01
CA ILE A 21 2.69 -14.82 2.10
C ILE A 21 1.26 -15.38 2.14
N ALA A 22 0.24 -14.55 2.00
CA ALA A 22 -1.16 -14.97 1.99
C ALA A 22 -1.58 -15.87 0.82
N LEU A 23 -0.86 -15.78 -0.31
CA LEU A 23 -1.04 -16.63 -1.49
C LEU A 23 -0.18 -17.90 -1.46
N THR A 24 0.99 -17.85 -0.82
CA THR A 24 1.96 -18.97 -0.76
C THR A 24 1.76 -19.88 0.44
N THR A 25 1.24 -19.35 1.55
CA THR A 25 0.79 -20.16 2.69
C THR A 25 -0.67 -20.55 2.47
N ASN A 26 -1.04 -21.80 2.77
CA ASN A 26 -2.42 -22.30 2.77
C ASN A 26 -3.23 -21.64 3.92
N LEU A 27 -3.26 -20.31 3.96
CA LEU A 27 -4.07 -19.55 4.89
C LEU A 27 -5.54 -19.67 4.48
N SER A 28 -6.41 -19.80 5.48
CA SER A 28 -7.86 -19.85 5.26
C SER A 28 -8.31 -18.69 4.35
N PRO A 29 -9.25 -18.94 3.42
CA PRO A 29 -9.65 -17.97 2.39
C PRO A 29 -10.16 -16.64 2.96
N ASP A 30 -10.75 -16.63 4.17
CA ASP A 30 -11.14 -15.41 4.88
C ASP A 30 -9.95 -14.53 5.26
N LEU A 31 -8.85 -15.14 5.71
CA LEU A 31 -7.62 -14.44 6.10
C LEU A 31 -6.90 -13.88 4.87
N SER A 32 -6.87 -14.65 3.78
CA SER A 32 -6.28 -14.21 2.51
C SER A 32 -7.06 -13.03 1.89
N ARG A 33 -8.40 -13.07 1.94
CA ARG A 33 -9.26 -11.93 1.52
C ARG A 33 -9.05 -10.69 2.39
N GLY A 34 -8.92 -10.85 3.71
CA GLY A 34 -8.64 -9.75 4.62
C GLY A 34 -7.30 -9.06 4.31
N ILE A 35 -6.25 -9.84 4.06
CA ILE A 35 -4.92 -9.32 3.73
C ILE A 35 -4.93 -8.60 2.37
N LEU A 36 -5.59 -9.17 1.36
CA LEU A 36 -5.75 -8.54 0.04
C LEU A 36 -6.56 -7.24 0.11
N ALA A 37 -7.62 -7.19 0.91
CA ALA A 37 -8.41 -5.97 1.10
C ALA A 37 -7.55 -4.87 1.75
N VAL A 38 -6.80 -5.20 2.80
CA VAL A 38 -5.90 -4.26 3.48
C VAL A 38 -4.80 -3.76 2.55
N SER A 39 -4.18 -4.63 1.76
CA SER A 39 -3.14 -4.22 0.81
C SER A 39 -3.68 -3.26 -0.24
N VAL A 40 -4.87 -3.53 -0.80
CA VAL A 40 -5.52 -2.64 -1.77
C VAL A 40 -5.85 -1.29 -1.14
N SER A 41 -6.40 -1.27 0.07
CA SER A 41 -6.71 -0.03 0.80
C SER A 41 -5.47 0.82 1.06
N VAL A 42 -4.37 0.21 1.52
CA VAL A 42 -3.09 0.90 1.75
C VAL A 42 -2.53 1.47 0.45
N THR A 43 -2.64 0.72 -0.65
CA THR A 43 -2.16 1.17 -1.97
C THR A 43 -2.96 2.39 -2.46
N LEU A 44 -4.28 2.37 -2.35
CA LEU A 44 -5.16 3.50 -2.68
C LEU A 44 -4.84 4.74 -1.83
N LEU A 45 -4.60 4.55 -0.52
CA LEU A 45 -4.28 5.63 0.41
C LEU A 45 -2.92 6.26 0.11
N SER A 46 -1.94 5.44 -0.27
CA SER A 46 -0.62 5.88 -0.75
C SER A 46 -0.71 6.70 -2.03
N ILE A 47 -1.47 6.23 -3.03
CA ILE A 47 -1.67 6.96 -4.30
C ILE A 47 -2.39 8.29 -4.03
N GLY A 48 -3.47 8.26 -3.23
CA GLY A 48 -4.19 9.47 -2.83
C GLY A 48 -3.29 10.49 -2.13
N GLY A 49 -2.42 10.03 -1.22
CA GLY A 49 -1.42 10.87 -0.56
C GLY A 49 -0.41 11.50 -1.52
N ILE A 50 0.09 10.74 -2.50
CA ILE A 50 1.00 11.26 -3.53
C ILE A 50 0.31 12.31 -4.41
N VAL A 51 -0.93 12.03 -4.86
CA VAL A 51 -1.72 12.95 -5.68
C VAL A 51 -2.03 14.23 -4.90
N TRP A 52 -2.42 14.12 -3.64
CA TRP A 52 -2.71 15.25 -2.77
C TRP A 52 -1.48 16.12 -2.53
N VAL A 53 -0.34 15.51 -2.19
CA VAL A 53 0.94 16.20 -2.04
C VAL A 53 1.34 16.86 -3.36
N GLY A 54 1.22 16.15 -4.48
CA GLY A 54 1.46 16.67 -5.82
C GLY A 54 0.62 17.90 -6.13
N TYR A 55 -0.68 17.86 -5.83
CA TYR A 55 -1.61 18.98 -6.00
C TYR A 55 -1.22 20.20 -5.15
N TYR A 56 -0.87 19.98 -3.88
CA TYR A 56 -0.41 21.05 -2.99
C TYR A 56 0.93 21.66 -3.45
N THR A 57 1.86 20.83 -3.94
CA THR A 57 3.14 21.32 -4.46
C THR A 57 3.04 22.03 -5.79
N LYS A 58 2.04 21.69 -6.63
CA LYS A 58 1.80 22.33 -7.94
C LYS A 58 1.10 23.68 -7.84
N LYS A 59 0.45 23.96 -6.70
CA LYS A 59 -0.17 25.25 -6.38
C LYS A 59 0.79 26.28 -5.76
N ARG A 60 2.04 25.90 -5.46
CA ARG A 60 3.10 26.85 -5.05
C ARG A 60 3.98 27.22 -6.23
#